data_AF-A0A8D8AFQ2-F1
#
_entry.id   AF-A0A8D8AFQ2-F1
#
_cell.length_a   1.000
_cell.length_b   1.000
_cell.length_c   1.000
_cell.angle_alpha   90.00
_cell.angle_beta   90.00
_cell.angle_gamma   90.00
#
_symmetry.space_group_name_H-M   'P 1'
#
loop_
_entity.id
_entity.type
_entity.pdbx_description
1 polymer ?
#
loop_
_entity_poly.entity_id
_entity_poly.type
_entity_poly.pdbx_seq_one_letter_code
_entity_poly.pdbx_strand_id
1 'polypeptide(L)'
;DDGNLVDITWHDGHRSQFNASWMSKRNFTQQNTEQYLEEWYRPKPRLWKRSEFGEVLKSFEFDDVIGRDEALQAWIEALIRYGVVMIKNAPLTEQECRKLANRVGFIRKTHYGEEFVVTNKENTTNVAYLSTPLQMHTDLPYYDYKPGCNLLHCLVQSAS
;
A
#
# COMPACT_ATOMS: atom_id res chain seq x y z
N ASP A 1 -38.50 -22.37 -11.25
CA ASP A 1 -37.88 -23.23 -12.27
C ASP A 1 -37.31 -22.46 -13.46
N ASP A 2 -36.25 -21.68 -13.22
CA ASP A 2 -35.43 -21.10 -14.31
C ASP A 2 -34.03 -21.77 -14.38
N GLY A 3 -33.80 -22.88 -13.66
CA GLY A 3 -32.51 -23.59 -13.61
C GLY A 3 -31.33 -22.77 -13.04
N ASN A 4 -31.58 -21.56 -12.55
CA ASN A 4 -30.56 -20.59 -12.16
C ASN A 4 -30.24 -20.56 -10.66
N LEU A 5 -30.90 -21.39 -9.86
CA LEU A 5 -30.71 -21.46 -8.40
C LEU A 5 -30.42 -22.90 -7.98
N VAL A 6 -29.53 -23.03 -6.99
CA VAL A 6 -29.22 -24.26 -6.28
C VAL A 6 -29.75 -24.13 -4.86
N ASP A 7 -30.74 -24.93 -4.52
CA ASP A 7 -31.33 -25.05 -3.19
C ASP A 7 -30.59 -26.13 -2.37
N ILE A 8 -30.15 -25.77 -1.17
CA ILE A 8 -29.54 -26.69 -0.21
C ILE A 8 -30.35 -26.65 1.09
N THR A 9 -30.75 -27.83 1.58
CA THR A 9 -31.30 -27.99 2.93
C THR A 9 -30.27 -28.71 3.78
N TRP A 10 -29.85 -28.08 4.87
CA TRP A 10 -28.85 -28.60 5.79
C TRP A 10 -29.50 -29.54 6.82
N HIS A 11 -28.67 -30.30 7.54
CA HIS A 11 -29.14 -31.34 8.48
C HIS A 11 -29.96 -30.79 9.66
N ASP A 12 -29.80 -29.51 10.00
CA ASP A 12 -30.56 -28.78 11.03
C ASP A 12 -31.87 -28.16 10.50
N GLY A 13 -32.17 -28.37 9.21
CA GLY A 13 -33.33 -27.80 8.53
C GLY A 13 -33.10 -26.40 7.96
N HIS A 14 -31.92 -25.79 8.13
CA HIS A 14 -31.60 -24.52 7.48
C HIS A 14 -31.67 -24.66 5.96
N ARG A 15 -32.19 -23.64 5.26
CA ARG A 15 -32.29 -23.62 3.80
C ARG A 15 -31.47 -22.47 3.23
N SER A 16 -30.61 -22.77 2.26
CA SER A 16 -29.80 -21.79 1.54
C SER A 16 -30.05 -21.90 0.04
N GLN A 17 -30.04 -20.76 -0.64
CA GLN A 17 -30.20 -20.67 -2.09
C GLN A 17 -29.00 -19.95 -2.69
N PHE A 18 -28.41 -20.53 -3.72
CA PHE A 18 -27.26 -19.97 -4.42
C PHE A 18 -27.56 -19.80 -5.89
N ASN A 19 -27.18 -18.68 -6.47
CA ASN A 19 -27.27 -18.52 -7.92
C ASN A 19 -26.22 -19.41 -8.62
N ALA A 20 -26.64 -20.19 -9.60
CA ALA A 20 -25.76 -21.09 -10.35
C ALA A 20 -24.61 -20.33 -11.03
N SER A 21 -24.86 -19.11 -11.54
CA SER A 21 -23.81 -18.25 -12.11
C SER A 21 -22.83 -17.73 -11.05
N TRP A 22 -23.31 -17.45 -9.83
CA TRP A 22 -22.45 -17.06 -8.71
C TRP A 22 -21.53 -18.21 -8.31
N MET A 23 -22.07 -19.44 -8.23
CA MET A 23 -21.29 -20.64 -7.92
C MET A 23 -20.27 -20.94 -9.01
N SER A 24 -20.66 -20.83 -10.29
CA SER A 24 -19.75 -21.05 -11.42
C SER A 24 -18.60 -20.04 -11.43
N LYS A 25 -18.88 -18.75 -11.19
CA LYS A 25 -17.84 -17.70 -11.06
C LYS A 25 -16.91 -17.90 -9.86
N ARG A 26 -17.36 -18.60 -8.82
CA ARG A 26 -16.60 -18.85 -7.58
C ARG A 26 -16.19 -20.31 -7.41
N ASN A 27 -16.17 -21.07 -8.50
CA ASN A 27 -15.69 -22.43 -8.45
C ASN A 27 -14.21 -22.46 -8.03
N PHE A 28 -13.78 -23.57 -7.44
CA PHE A 28 -12.44 -23.73 -6.88
C PHE A 28 -11.42 -24.25 -7.91
N THR A 29 -11.64 -24.02 -9.22
CA THR A 29 -10.60 -24.35 -10.20
C THR A 29 -9.38 -23.45 -9.98
N GLN A 30 -8.20 -23.95 -10.34
CA GLN A 30 -6.96 -23.18 -10.23
C GLN A 30 -7.04 -21.87 -11.00
N GLN A 31 -7.56 -21.90 -12.23
CA GLN A 31 -7.74 -20.72 -13.07
C GLN A 31 -8.61 -19.65 -12.42
N ASN A 32 -9.79 -20.01 -11.90
CA ASN A 32 -10.66 -19.03 -11.24
C ASN A 32 -10.07 -18.51 -9.94
N THR A 33 -9.33 -19.36 -9.21
CA THR A 33 -8.64 -18.95 -7.99
C THR A 33 -7.55 -17.92 -8.31
N GLU A 34 -6.73 -18.18 -9.33
CA GLU A 34 -5.69 -17.25 -9.79
C GLU A 34 -6.29 -15.93 -10.28
N GLN A 35 -7.33 -15.99 -11.12
CA GLN A 35 -8.04 -14.81 -11.61
C GLN A 35 -8.63 -13.99 -10.45
N TYR A 36 -9.27 -14.64 -9.47
CA TYR A 36 -9.82 -13.95 -8.30
C TYR A 36 -8.72 -13.24 -7.50
N LEU A 37 -7.57 -13.88 -7.29
CA LEU A 37 -6.46 -13.28 -6.56
C LEU A 37 -5.85 -12.09 -7.32
N GLU A 38 -5.79 -12.16 -8.64
CA GLU A 38 -5.29 -11.06 -9.47
C GLU A 38 -6.26 -9.88 -9.54
N GLU A 39 -7.56 -10.13 -9.63
CA GLU A 39 -8.60 -9.09 -9.74
C GLU A 39 -8.98 -8.46 -8.39
N TRP A 40 -9.09 -9.27 -7.33
CA TRP A 40 -9.75 -8.85 -6.08
C TRP A 40 -8.85 -8.81 -4.85
N TYR A 41 -7.69 -9.48 -4.87
CA TYR A 41 -6.81 -9.49 -3.69
C TYR A 41 -5.76 -8.39 -3.75
N ARG A 42 -4.76 -8.53 -4.63
CA ARG A 42 -3.73 -7.50 -4.82
C ARG A 42 -2.99 -7.65 -6.15
N PRO A 43 -2.51 -6.54 -6.74
CA PRO A 43 -1.61 -6.60 -7.89
C PRO A 43 -0.40 -7.52 -7.63
N LYS A 44 -0.07 -8.34 -8.63
CA LYS A 44 1.12 -9.21 -8.57
C LYS A 44 2.40 -8.36 -8.51
N PRO A 45 3.27 -8.57 -7.50
CA PRO A 45 4.53 -7.84 -7.42
C PRO A 45 5.42 -8.07 -8.65
N ARG A 46 6.05 -7.01 -9.16
CA ARG A 46 7.14 -7.08 -10.15
C ARG A 46 8.47 -6.96 -9.41
N LEU A 47 9.29 -8.00 -9.46
CA LEU A 47 10.68 -7.91 -9.01
C LEU A 47 11.50 -7.07 -9.99
N TRP A 48 12.47 -6.32 -9.49
CA TRP A 48 13.30 -5.44 -10.31
C TRP A 48 14.72 -5.30 -9.75
N LYS A 49 15.65 -4.94 -10.64
CA LYS A 49 17.04 -4.61 -10.32
C LYS A 49 17.31 -3.13 -10.61
N ARG A 50 18.49 -2.65 -10.20
CA ARG A 50 18.93 -1.26 -10.41
C ARG A 50 18.74 -0.75 -11.84
N SER A 51 19.03 -1.58 -12.84
CA SER A 51 18.93 -1.20 -14.26
C SER A 51 17.50 -0.86 -14.70
N GLU A 52 16.49 -1.35 -13.99
CA GLU A 52 15.07 -1.16 -14.32
C GLU A 52 14.43 -0.02 -13.51
N PHE A 53 15.17 0.60 -12.58
CA PHE A 53 14.59 1.54 -11.61
C PHE A 53 13.87 2.72 -12.26
N GLY A 54 14.39 3.23 -13.39
CA GLY A 54 13.73 4.31 -14.13
C GLY A 54 12.37 3.92 -14.72
N GLU A 55 12.17 2.64 -15.05
CA GLU A 55 10.87 2.13 -15.52
C GLU A 55 9.90 1.86 -14.37
N VAL A 56 10.45 1.45 -13.22
CA VAL A 56 9.72 1.03 -12.03
C VAL A 56 9.22 2.23 -11.22
N LEU A 57 10.02 3.31 -11.11
CA LEU A 57 9.66 4.49 -10.33
C LEU A 57 8.52 5.26 -10.98
N LYS A 58 7.28 4.96 -10.57
CA LYS A 58 6.10 5.70 -10.98
C LYS A 58 5.99 7.01 -10.20
N SER A 59 5.66 8.08 -10.91
CA SER A 59 5.46 9.41 -10.33
C SER A 59 3.99 9.81 -10.42
N PHE A 60 3.48 10.45 -9.37
CA PHE A 60 2.12 11.00 -9.32
C PHE A 60 2.16 12.43 -8.79
N GLU A 61 1.21 13.26 -9.21
CA GLU A 61 1.04 14.61 -8.69
C GLU A 61 0.28 14.57 -7.36
N PHE A 62 0.75 15.33 -6.37
CA PHE A 62 0.15 15.35 -5.03
C PHE A 62 -1.34 15.70 -5.06
N ASP A 63 -1.70 16.80 -5.73
CA ASP A 63 -3.08 17.28 -5.80
C ASP A 63 -4.00 16.28 -6.52
N ASP A 64 -3.48 15.54 -7.49
CA ASP A 64 -4.24 14.49 -8.18
C ASP A 64 -4.56 13.33 -7.24
N VAL A 65 -3.58 12.85 -6.48
CA VAL A 65 -3.77 11.76 -5.52
C VAL A 65 -4.76 12.16 -4.42
N ILE A 66 -4.70 13.40 -3.96
CA ILE A 66 -5.65 13.93 -2.97
C ILE A 66 -7.05 14.06 -3.57
N GLY A 67 -7.17 14.62 -4.79
CA GLY A 67 -8.46 15.01 -5.36
C GLY A 67 -9.17 13.98 -6.22
N ARG A 68 -8.50 12.93 -6.71
CA ARG A 68 -9.05 12.02 -7.74
C ARG A 68 -8.89 10.54 -7.34
N ASP A 69 -10.00 9.80 -7.35
CA ASP A 69 -10.00 8.38 -6.97
C ASP A 69 -9.20 7.51 -7.94
N GLU A 70 -9.20 7.85 -9.24
CA GLU A 70 -8.43 7.10 -10.24
C GLU A 70 -6.92 7.27 -10.02
N ALA A 71 -6.48 8.46 -9.61
CA ALA A 71 -5.08 8.73 -9.30
C ALA A 71 -4.67 8.05 -7.98
N LEU A 72 -5.53 8.08 -6.96
CA LEU A 72 -5.34 7.33 -5.72
C LEU A 72 -5.20 5.82 -5.99
N GLN A 73 -6.11 5.25 -6.75
CA GLN A 73 -6.08 3.82 -7.11
C GLN A 73 -4.78 3.48 -7.84
N ALA A 74 -4.42 4.24 -8.87
CA ALA A 74 -3.20 4.02 -9.63
C ALA A 74 -1.94 4.15 -8.75
N TRP A 75 -1.91 5.08 -7.80
CA TRP A 75 -0.82 5.22 -6.84
C TRP A 75 -0.69 4.00 -5.91
N ILE A 76 -1.79 3.55 -5.30
CA ILE A 76 -1.81 2.38 -4.42
C ILE A 76 -1.42 1.11 -5.18
N GLU A 77 -1.97 0.90 -6.37
CA GLU A 77 -1.65 -0.27 -7.20
C GLU A 77 -0.19 -0.28 -7.63
N ALA A 78 0.36 0.88 -8.03
CA ALA A 78 1.77 1.01 -8.36
C ALA A 78 2.66 0.71 -7.14
N LEU A 79 2.31 1.23 -5.96
CA LEU A 79 3.04 0.96 -4.73
C LEU A 79 3.03 -0.53 -4.37
N ILE A 80 1.88 -1.21 -4.48
CA ILE A 80 1.78 -2.66 -4.22
C ILE A 80 2.57 -3.48 -5.24
N ARG A 81 2.51 -3.09 -6.52
CA ARG A 81 3.17 -3.81 -7.62
C ARG A 81 4.68 -3.64 -7.60
N TYR A 82 5.18 -2.43 -7.38
CA TYR A 82 6.59 -2.06 -7.55
C TYR A 82 7.34 -1.84 -6.24
N GLY A 83 6.64 -1.63 -5.13
CA GLY A 83 7.22 -1.38 -3.80
C GLY A 83 7.76 0.03 -3.58
N VAL A 84 7.74 0.90 -4.60
CA VAL A 84 8.23 2.28 -4.52
C VAL A 84 7.54 3.17 -5.56
N VAL A 85 7.24 4.40 -5.15
CA VAL A 85 6.60 5.45 -5.97
C VAL A 85 7.11 6.82 -5.52
N MET A 86 6.99 7.81 -6.40
CA MET A 86 7.31 9.21 -6.11
C MET A 86 6.02 10.04 -6.17
N ILE A 87 5.77 10.84 -5.13
CA ILE A 87 4.76 11.91 -5.19
C ILE A 87 5.48 13.22 -5.44
N LYS A 88 5.06 13.96 -6.46
CA LYS A 88 5.64 15.24 -6.87
C LYS A 88 4.74 16.40 -6.46
N ASN A 89 5.35 17.58 -6.36
CA ASN A 89 4.67 18.85 -6.13
C ASN A 89 3.77 18.87 -4.88
N ALA A 90 4.13 18.10 -3.86
CA ALA A 90 3.53 18.25 -2.53
C ALA A 90 3.95 19.62 -1.95
N PRO A 91 3.03 20.35 -1.28
CA PRO A 91 3.38 21.58 -0.59
C PRO A 91 4.51 21.36 0.41
N LEU A 92 5.45 22.30 0.56
CA LEU A 92 6.58 22.18 1.50
C LEU A 92 6.15 22.44 2.95
N THR A 93 5.21 21.64 3.46
CA THR A 93 4.73 21.67 4.84
C THR A 93 4.76 20.28 5.48
N GLU A 94 4.80 20.21 6.80
CA GLU A 94 4.91 18.95 7.54
C GLU A 94 3.68 18.05 7.42
N GLN A 95 2.54 18.57 6.95
CA GLN A 95 1.25 17.86 7.01
C GLN A 95 0.97 16.94 5.81
N GLU A 96 1.79 16.98 4.76
CA GLU A 96 1.45 16.31 3.49
C GLU A 96 1.47 14.77 3.60
N CYS A 97 2.37 14.20 4.42
CA CYS A 97 2.35 12.78 4.72
C CYS A 97 1.04 12.36 5.41
N ARG A 98 0.56 13.15 6.37
CA ARG A 98 -0.71 12.90 7.05
C ARG A 98 -1.90 13.00 6.13
N LYS A 99 -1.93 13.98 5.22
CA LYS A 99 -3.00 14.08 4.21
C LYS A 99 -3.04 12.85 3.31
N LEU A 100 -1.88 12.39 2.82
CA LEU A 100 -1.78 11.16 2.02
C LEU A 100 -2.21 9.91 2.81
N ALA A 101 -1.75 9.76 4.06
CA ALA A 101 -2.12 8.63 4.89
C ALA A 101 -3.63 8.59 5.18
N ASN A 102 -4.24 9.74 5.49
CA ASN A 102 -5.67 9.86 5.73
C ASN A 102 -6.51 9.71 4.45
N ARG A 103 -5.92 9.97 3.28
CA ARG A 103 -6.56 9.73 1.98
C ARG A 103 -6.73 8.22 1.71
N VAL A 104 -5.83 7.39 2.24
CA VAL A 104 -5.89 5.92 2.12
C VAL A 104 -6.65 5.30 3.30
N GLY A 105 -6.38 5.76 4.52
CA GLY A 105 -6.92 5.20 5.74
C GLY A 105 -6.47 5.99 6.96
N PHE A 106 -5.45 5.49 7.67
CA PHE A 106 -4.95 6.11 8.89
C PHE A 106 -3.45 5.87 9.08
N ILE A 107 -2.82 6.71 9.90
CA ILE A 107 -1.41 6.57 10.28
C ILE A 107 -1.27 5.54 11.40
N ARG A 108 -0.29 4.63 11.25
CA ARG A 108 0.09 3.71 12.32
C ARG A 108 0.93 4.46 13.36
N LYS A 109 0.35 4.73 14.53
CA LYS A 109 1.09 5.28 15.67
C LYS A 109 2.17 4.29 16.16
N THR A 110 3.37 4.81 16.40
CA THR A 110 4.50 4.07 16.97
C THR A 110 4.98 4.76 18.25
N HIS A 111 6.01 4.24 18.92
CA HIS A 111 6.63 4.93 20.06
C HIS A 111 7.33 6.24 19.65
N TYR A 112 7.62 6.44 18.35
CA TYR A 112 8.09 7.74 17.81
C TYR A 112 6.95 8.75 17.59
N GLY A 113 5.70 8.36 17.82
CA GLY A 113 4.52 9.15 17.50
C GLY A 113 3.81 8.66 16.24
N GLU A 114 2.90 9.49 15.73
CA GLU A 114 2.24 9.26 14.42
C GLU A 114 3.14 9.72 13.27
N GLU A 115 3.83 10.83 13.46
CA GLU A 115 4.77 11.41 12.51
C GLU A 115 6.09 11.67 13.23
N PHE A 116 7.19 11.61 12.50
CA PHE A 116 8.50 11.98 13.01
C PHE A 116 9.25 12.80 11.97
N VAL A 117 9.93 13.85 12.45
CA VAL A 117 10.69 14.77 11.60
C VAL A 117 12.15 14.31 11.59
N VAL A 118 12.63 13.88 10.42
CA VAL A 118 14.01 13.46 10.18
C VAL A 118 14.88 14.69 9.92
N THR A 119 15.56 15.15 10.97
CA THR A 119 16.57 16.21 10.92
C THR A 119 17.80 15.80 11.72
N ASN A 120 18.95 16.42 11.43
CA ASN A 120 20.13 16.24 12.27
C ASN A 120 19.84 16.80 13.67
N LYS A 121 19.94 15.95 14.70
CA LYS A 121 19.71 16.32 16.10
C LYS A 121 20.95 15.99 16.93
N GLU A 122 21.42 16.97 17.70
CA GLU A 122 22.47 16.74 18.68
C GLU A 122 21.99 15.73 19.76
N ASN A 123 22.88 14.86 20.22
CA ASN A 123 22.63 13.86 21.29
C ASN A 123 21.52 12.83 20.99
N THR A 124 21.35 12.42 19.73
CA THR A 124 20.45 11.32 19.33
C THR A 124 21.15 9.95 19.36
N THR A 125 20.42 8.91 19.80
CA THR A 125 20.84 7.50 19.66
C THR A 125 20.26 6.84 18.40
N ASN A 126 19.30 7.48 17.73
CA ASN A 126 18.76 6.98 16.47
C ASN A 126 19.60 7.50 15.31
N VAL A 127 20.21 6.56 14.58
CA VAL A 127 21.12 6.79 13.45
C VAL A 127 20.44 7.58 12.31
N ALA A 128 19.11 7.53 12.18
CA ALA A 128 18.38 8.31 11.18
C ALA A 128 18.52 9.84 11.38
N TYR A 129 18.87 10.28 12.59
CA TYR A 129 19.10 11.68 12.92
C TYR A 129 20.60 12.05 12.94
N LEU A 130 21.48 11.15 12.48
CA LEU A 130 22.90 11.42 12.27
C LEU A 130 23.18 11.68 10.78
N SER A 131 24.23 12.45 10.48
CA SER A 131 24.66 12.71 9.08
C SER A 131 25.48 11.56 8.47
N THR A 132 25.61 10.43 9.16
CA THR A 132 26.33 9.25 8.67
C THR A 132 25.51 8.49 7.62
N PRO A 133 26.14 7.86 6.61
CA PRO A 133 25.42 7.06 5.63
C PRO A 133 24.56 5.97 6.28
N LEU A 134 23.27 5.95 5.96
CA LEU A 134 22.36 4.87 6.36
C LEU A 134 22.51 3.71 5.38
N GLN A 135 22.90 2.54 5.91
CA GLN A 135 22.90 1.30 5.13
C GLN A 135 21.48 0.87 4.76
N MET A 136 21.34 -0.03 3.79
CA MET A 136 20.04 -0.64 3.45
C MET A 136 19.45 -1.34 4.68
N HIS A 137 18.23 -0.95 5.07
CA HIS A 137 17.55 -1.47 6.25
C HIS A 137 16.03 -1.50 6.04
N THR A 138 15.33 -2.11 7.00
CA THR A 138 13.88 -1.96 7.16
C THR A 138 13.62 -1.26 8.48
N ASP A 139 12.59 -0.42 8.52
CA ASP A 139 12.27 0.35 9.71
C ASP A 139 11.61 -0.50 10.79
N LEU A 140 11.92 -0.17 12.03
CA LEU A 140 11.31 -0.73 13.22
C LEU A 140 11.32 -2.29 13.26
N PRO A 141 12.46 -2.96 12.98
CA PRO A 141 12.50 -4.42 12.85
C PRO A 141 12.21 -5.18 14.16
N TYR A 142 12.22 -4.48 15.29
CA TYR A 142 11.90 -4.97 16.63
C TYR A 142 10.39 -5.00 16.95
N TYR A 143 9.52 -4.50 16.06
CA TYR A 143 8.09 -4.78 16.15
C TYR A 143 7.77 -6.12 15.47
N ASP A 144 6.93 -6.94 16.09
CA ASP A 144 6.37 -8.13 15.43
C ASP A 144 5.51 -7.73 14.23
N TYR A 145 4.66 -6.72 14.42
CA TYR A 145 3.84 -6.13 13.35
C TYR A 145 4.41 -4.76 12.94
N LYS A 146 5.30 -4.81 11.95
CA LYS A 146 6.05 -3.66 11.42
C LYS A 146 5.16 -2.79 10.51
N PRO A 147 5.49 -1.50 10.32
CA PRO A 147 4.82 -0.70 9.30
C PRO A 147 4.91 -1.37 7.91
N GLY A 148 3.78 -1.48 7.22
CA GLY A 148 3.73 -2.08 5.89
C GLY A 148 4.16 -1.13 4.76
N CYS A 149 4.12 0.18 5.01
CA CYS A 149 4.54 1.24 4.11
C CYS A 149 5.09 2.42 4.91
N ASN A 150 6.07 3.13 4.34
CA ASN A 150 6.61 4.36 4.88
C ASN A 150 6.38 5.51 3.89
N LEU A 151 6.06 6.71 4.40
CA LEU A 151 5.95 7.95 3.63
C LEU A 151 7.07 8.89 4.07
N LEU A 152 7.88 9.35 3.13
CA LEU A 152 8.98 10.29 3.38
C LEU A 152 8.77 11.54 2.52
N HIS A 153 8.65 12.70 3.16
CA HIS A 153 8.43 13.98 2.51
C HIS A 153 9.65 14.89 2.70
N CYS A 154 10.28 15.28 1.60
CA CYS A 154 11.44 16.14 1.60
C CYS A 154 11.00 17.62 1.66
N LEU A 155 11.20 18.26 2.82
CA LEU A 155 10.91 19.69 3.01
C LEU A 155 12.08 20.57 2.59
N VAL A 156 13.29 20.14 2.93
CA VAL A 156 14.55 20.82 2.62
C VAL A 156 15.58 19.76 2.25
N GLN A 157 16.23 19.95 1.11
CA GLN A 157 17.36 19.13 0.69
C GLN A 157 18.65 19.94 0.93
N SER A 158 19.65 19.33 1.56
CA SER A 158 20.96 19.98 1.74
C SER A 158 21.66 20.14 0.39
N ALA A 159 22.33 21.28 0.20
CA ALA A 159 23.33 21.39 -0.86
C ALA A 159 24.52 20.48 -0.50
N SER A 160 24.88 19.58 -1.42
CA SER A 160 26.02 18.67 -1.27
C SER A 160 27.35 19.39 -1.11
#